data_AF-A0A841EG41-F1
#
_entry.id   AF-A0A841EG41-F1
#
_cell.length_a   1.000
_cell.length_b   1.000
_cell.length_c   1.000
_cell.angle_alpha   90.00
_cell.angle_beta   90.00
_cell.angle_gamma   90.00
#
_symmetry.space_group_name_H-M   'P 1'
#
loop_
_entity.id
_entity.type
_entity.pdbx_description
1 polymer ?
#
loop_
_entity_poly.entity_id
_entity_poly.type
_entity_poly.pdbx_seq_one_letter_code
_entity_poly.pdbx_strand_id
1 'polypeptide(L)'
;MKKLLIALFFFIGSLLPTQAQVLKESNIVSLKDSVTNTIAKKDSVKTPYKIIPRVATLRSAMVPGWGQIYNRQYWKLPLVYGGFAVNIYYIITNQAKYSYYKQQYINNFQVTSPPSSAKITLYGDESGTQREVTSSQLNTFVNGYRRNRDGSYLFIAVVWVANIIDANVTAHLKTFDLTDDISFKIQPTLISPDMMNAVYGAKLTFAFK
;
A
#
# COMPACT_ATOMS: atom_id res chain seq x y z
N MET A 1 -18.50 -1.88 -19.43
CA MET A 1 -17.44 -2.21 -18.44
C MET A 1 -17.66 -1.52 -17.08
N LYS A 2 -18.88 -1.57 -16.50
CA LYS A 2 -19.18 -0.97 -15.17
C LYS A 2 -19.53 -2.01 -14.09
N LYS A 3 -19.70 -3.29 -14.46
CA LYS A 3 -20.05 -4.37 -13.54
C LYS A 3 -18.84 -5.14 -12.96
N LEU A 4 -17.65 -4.92 -13.52
CA LEU A 4 -16.42 -5.62 -13.08
C LEU A 4 -15.70 -4.92 -11.92
N LEU A 5 -16.04 -3.65 -11.66
CA LEU A 5 -15.43 -2.83 -10.61
C LEU A 5 -16.12 -3.03 -9.24
N ILE A 6 -17.34 -3.59 -9.22
CA ILE A 6 -18.10 -3.88 -7.99
C ILE A 6 -17.71 -5.25 -7.40
N ALA A 7 -17.19 -6.17 -8.22
CA ALA A 7 -16.76 -7.49 -7.75
C ALA A 7 -15.48 -7.46 -6.91
N LEU A 8 -14.63 -6.44 -7.06
CA LEU A 8 -13.36 -6.35 -6.34
C LEU A 8 -13.47 -5.78 -4.91
N PHE A 9 -14.62 -5.18 -4.56
CA PHE A 9 -14.85 -4.60 -3.23
C PHE A 9 -15.52 -5.58 -2.26
N PHE A 10 -16.02 -6.73 -2.73
CA PHE A 10 -16.74 -7.71 -1.92
C PHE A 10 -15.88 -8.87 -1.40
N PHE A 11 -14.59 -8.95 -1.78
CA PHE A 11 -13.76 -10.13 -1.51
C PHE A 11 -12.92 -10.08 -0.21
N ILE A 12 -13.11 -9.05 0.64
CA ILE A 12 -12.34 -8.87 1.90
C ILE A 12 -13.14 -9.35 3.15
N GLY A 13 -14.39 -9.80 2.97
CA GLY A 13 -15.33 -9.97 4.10
C GLY A 13 -15.53 -11.37 4.69
N SER A 14 -15.00 -12.46 4.14
CA SER A 14 -15.43 -13.81 4.56
C SER A 14 -14.29 -14.80 4.83
N LEU A 15 -13.76 -14.77 6.05
CA LEU A 15 -13.06 -15.91 6.67
C LEU A 15 -13.48 -15.99 8.15
N LEU A 16 -14.59 -16.67 8.42
CA LEU A 16 -14.88 -17.26 9.72
C LEU A 16 -14.78 -18.77 9.58
N PRO A 17 -13.97 -19.49 10.38
CA PRO A 17 -13.99 -20.93 10.40
C PRO A 17 -15.21 -21.40 11.20
N THR A 18 -16.14 -22.07 10.53
CA THR A 18 -17.27 -22.79 11.16
C THR A 18 -16.73 -24.09 11.77
N GLN A 19 -16.69 -24.19 13.10
CA GLN A 19 -16.52 -25.47 13.79
C GLN A 19 -17.89 -26.09 14.05
N ALA A 20 -18.07 -27.33 13.59
CA ALA A 20 -19.23 -28.16 13.89
C ALA A 20 -19.21 -28.57 15.37
N GLN A 21 -20.32 -28.36 16.09
CA GLN A 21 -20.53 -28.92 17.41
C GLN A 21 -21.53 -30.08 17.33
N VAL A 22 -21.04 -31.27 17.70
CA VAL A 22 -21.84 -32.46 18.01
C VAL A 22 -22.42 -32.27 19.41
N LEU A 23 -23.72 -32.44 19.56
CA LEU A 23 -24.40 -32.46 20.87
C LEU A 23 -24.11 -33.79 21.57
N LYS A 24 -23.67 -33.73 22.83
CA LYS A 24 -23.69 -34.88 23.75
C LYS A 24 -24.10 -34.43 25.15
N GLU A 25 -24.98 -35.22 25.74
CA GLU A 25 -25.76 -34.97 26.96
C GLU A 25 -24.96 -34.70 28.23
N SER A 26 -25.69 -34.04 29.13
CA SER A 26 -25.42 -33.69 30.53
C SER A 26 -24.76 -34.79 31.37
N ASN A 27 -23.77 -34.41 32.18
CA ASN A 27 -23.55 -34.98 33.51
C ASN A 27 -22.92 -33.93 34.45
N ILE A 28 -23.47 -33.86 35.66
CA ILE A 28 -23.22 -32.90 36.73
C ILE A 28 -21.89 -33.22 37.43
N VAL A 29 -20.96 -32.26 37.56
CA VAL A 29 -19.82 -32.36 38.51
C VAL A 29 -19.39 -31.00 39.09
N SER A 30 -19.54 -30.90 40.42
CA SER A 30 -18.79 -30.15 41.45
C SER A 30 -18.24 -28.73 41.18
N LEU A 31 -18.88 -27.73 41.80
CA LEU A 31 -18.60 -26.28 41.68
C LEU A 31 -17.54 -25.73 42.66
N LYS A 32 -16.61 -26.53 43.19
CA LYS A 32 -15.65 -26.05 44.20
C LYS A 32 -14.22 -25.76 43.73
N ASP A 33 -13.82 -26.23 42.55
CA ASP A 33 -12.44 -26.02 42.04
C ASP A 33 -12.33 -24.89 41.00
N SER A 34 -13.45 -24.21 40.69
CA SER A 34 -13.52 -23.18 39.64
C SER A 34 -13.27 -21.75 40.14
N VAL A 35 -13.07 -21.53 41.45
CA VAL A 35 -12.91 -20.17 42.02
C VAL A 35 -11.43 -19.77 42.13
N THR A 36 -10.49 -20.71 42.22
CA THR A 36 -9.06 -20.43 42.36
C THR A 36 -8.34 -20.22 41.02
N ASN A 37 -8.87 -20.77 39.92
CA ASN A 37 -8.27 -20.60 38.58
C ASN A 37 -8.71 -19.31 37.84
N THR A 38 -9.70 -18.57 38.36
CA THR A 38 -10.19 -17.33 37.73
C THR A 38 -9.41 -16.09 38.14
N ILE A 39 -8.57 -16.16 39.18
CA ILE A 39 -7.78 -15.03 39.67
C ILE A 39 -6.42 -14.93 38.95
N ALA A 40 -5.96 -16.00 38.30
CA ALA A 40 -4.77 -15.97 37.46
C ALA A 40 -5.10 -15.64 36.00
N LYS A 41 -5.95 -14.62 35.75
CA LYS A 41 -5.95 -13.97 34.43
C LYS A 41 -4.66 -13.19 34.35
N LYS A 42 -3.59 -13.88 33.94
CA LYS A 42 -2.30 -13.30 33.59
C LYS A 42 -2.62 -12.16 32.63
N ASP A 43 -2.57 -10.93 33.13
CA ASP A 43 -2.73 -9.74 32.31
C ASP A 43 -1.75 -9.90 31.17
N SER A 44 -2.28 -10.20 29.99
CA SER A 44 -1.52 -10.24 28.75
C SER A 44 -1.26 -8.78 28.43
N VAL A 45 -0.36 -8.17 29.20
CA VAL A 45 0.34 -6.96 28.81
C VAL A 45 0.98 -7.33 27.49
N LYS A 46 0.30 -6.96 26.40
CA LYS A 46 0.78 -7.17 25.04
C LYS A 46 2.15 -6.54 24.99
N THR A 47 3.19 -7.38 24.99
CA THR A 47 4.57 -6.92 24.86
C THR A 47 4.62 -5.99 23.65
N PRO A 48 5.18 -4.77 23.79
CA PRO A 48 5.25 -3.84 22.68
C PRO A 48 6.00 -4.51 21.53
N TYR A 49 5.42 -4.44 20.33
CA TYR A 49 5.98 -5.06 19.15
C TYR A 49 7.35 -4.45 18.85
N LYS A 50 8.41 -5.23 19.00
CA LYS A 50 9.78 -4.78 18.76
C LYS A 50 10.08 -4.74 17.26
N ILE A 51 10.32 -3.55 16.72
CA ILE A 51 10.71 -3.33 15.34
C ILE A 51 12.23 -3.53 15.23
N ILE A 52 12.67 -4.41 14.33
CA ILE A 52 14.08 -4.63 14.00
C ILE A 52 14.35 -3.99 12.63
N PRO A 53 15.14 -2.91 12.54
CA PRO A 53 15.35 -2.17 11.29
C PRO A 53 15.83 -3.04 10.13
N ARG A 54 16.81 -3.92 10.37
CA ARG A 54 17.33 -4.87 9.35
C ARG A 54 16.24 -5.76 8.75
N VAL A 55 15.26 -6.18 9.55
CA VAL A 55 14.15 -7.02 9.09
C VAL A 55 13.17 -6.21 8.23
N ALA A 56 12.97 -4.92 8.55
CA ALA A 56 12.17 -4.02 7.74
C ALA A 56 12.79 -3.80 6.35
N THR A 57 14.12 -3.58 6.30
CA THR A 57 14.87 -3.40 5.06
C THR A 57 14.81 -4.64 4.18
N LEU A 58 15.09 -5.82 4.75
CA LEU A 58 15.06 -7.08 3.99
C LEU A 58 13.66 -7.36 3.43
N ARG A 59 12.62 -7.11 4.22
CA ARG A 59 11.23 -7.29 3.77
C ARG A 59 10.86 -6.33 2.63
N SER A 60 11.21 -5.05 2.72
CA SER A 60 10.99 -4.10 1.61
C SER A 60 11.81 -4.41 0.35
N ALA A 61 12.98 -5.04 0.51
CA ALA A 61 13.80 -5.48 -0.61
C ALA A 61 13.18 -6.68 -1.35
N MET A 62 12.43 -7.55 -0.65
CA MET A 62 11.75 -8.68 -1.27
C MET A 62 10.47 -8.26 -2.00
N VAL A 63 9.64 -7.43 -1.35
CA VAL A 63 8.39 -6.93 -1.94
C VAL A 63 8.25 -5.45 -1.62
N PRO A 64 8.05 -4.59 -2.65
CA PRO A 64 7.85 -3.17 -2.42
C PRO A 64 6.66 -2.94 -1.47
N GLY A 65 6.89 -2.19 -0.39
CA GLY A 65 5.87 -1.89 0.63
C GLY A 65 5.79 -2.87 1.81
N TRP A 66 6.48 -4.02 1.83
CA TRP A 66 6.42 -4.95 2.98
C TRP A 66 7.01 -4.32 4.25
N GLY A 67 8.12 -3.57 4.16
CA GLY A 67 8.68 -2.89 5.32
C GLY A 67 7.74 -1.86 5.93
N GLN A 68 6.84 -1.24 5.15
CA GLN A 68 5.80 -0.34 5.68
C GLN A 68 4.75 -1.10 6.49
N ILE A 69 4.36 -2.30 6.06
CA ILE A 69 3.48 -3.22 6.81
C ILE A 69 4.17 -3.64 8.13
N TYR A 70 5.44 -4.02 8.07
CA TYR A 70 6.23 -4.38 9.26
C TYR A 70 6.33 -3.23 10.26
N ASN A 71 6.51 -2.01 9.75
CA ASN A 71 6.55 -0.79 10.54
C ASN A 71 5.15 -0.29 10.97
N ARG A 72 4.06 -1.02 10.66
CA ARG A 72 2.66 -0.61 10.92
C ARG A 72 2.29 0.77 10.35
N GLN A 73 2.91 1.17 9.24
CA GLN A 73 2.63 2.43 8.55
C GLN A 73 1.71 2.20 7.35
N TYR A 74 0.49 1.74 7.63
CA TYR A 74 -0.46 1.37 6.58
C TYR A 74 -0.95 2.57 5.76
N TRP A 75 -0.97 3.76 6.36
CA TRP A 75 -1.46 4.96 5.69
C TRP A 75 -0.62 5.39 4.48
N LYS A 76 0.67 4.99 4.42
CA LYS A 76 1.54 5.27 3.26
C LYS A 76 1.34 4.28 2.10
N LEU A 77 0.73 3.12 2.35
CA LEU A 77 0.58 2.06 1.35
C LEU A 77 -0.24 2.50 0.12
N PRO A 78 -1.41 3.17 0.25
CA PRO A 78 -2.18 3.60 -0.91
C PRO A 78 -1.38 4.50 -1.85
N LEU A 79 -0.51 5.36 -1.30
CA LEU A 79 0.35 6.24 -2.09
C LEU A 79 1.43 5.45 -2.85
N VAL A 80 2.11 4.53 -2.17
CA VAL A 80 3.13 3.68 -2.77
C VAL A 80 2.53 2.81 -3.88
N TYR A 81 1.48 2.06 -3.57
CA TYR A 81 0.81 1.18 -4.52
C TYR A 81 0.15 1.97 -5.66
N GLY A 82 -0.38 3.17 -5.38
CA GLY A 82 -0.89 4.08 -6.40
C GLY A 82 0.20 4.48 -7.40
N GLY A 83 1.38 4.89 -6.92
CA GLY A 83 2.53 5.22 -7.76
C GLY A 83 3.00 4.05 -8.62
N PHE A 84 3.11 2.85 -8.03
CA PHE A 84 3.46 1.64 -8.78
C PHE A 84 2.39 1.26 -9.81
N ALA A 85 1.10 1.32 -9.45
CA ALA A 85 0.01 0.98 -10.36
C ALA A 85 -0.02 1.90 -11.59
N VAL A 86 0.16 3.21 -11.40
CA VAL A 86 0.26 4.17 -12.50
C VAL A 86 1.45 3.85 -13.40
N ASN A 87 2.63 3.59 -12.83
CA ASN A 87 3.81 3.29 -13.63
C ASN A 87 3.67 1.96 -14.40
N ILE A 88 3.14 0.92 -13.77
CA ILE A 88 2.85 -0.37 -14.41
C ILE A 88 1.89 -0.18 -15.59
N TYR A 89 0.84 0.64 -15.43
CA TYR A 89 -0.06 0.99 -16.52
C TYR A 89 0.68 1.65 -17.69
N TYR A 90 1.62 2.58 -17.40
CA TYR A 90 2.48 3.16 -18.44
C TYR A 90 3.36 2.12 -19.13
N ILE A 91 3.95 1.17 -18.40
CA ILE A 91 4.77 0.10 -19.00
C ILE A 91 3.93 -0.72 -19.98
N ILE A 92 2.75 -1.18 -19.57
CA ILE A 92 1.88 -2.04 -20.38
C ILE A 92 1.44 -1.30 -21.65
N THR A 93 0.97 -0.06 -21.51
CA THR A 93 0.49 0.73 -22.64
C THR A 93 1.60 1.11 -23.62
N ASN A 94 2.79 1.47 -23.13
CA ASN A 94 3.95 1.74 -23.99
C ASN A 94 4.45 0.47 -24.68
N GLN A 95 4.46 -0.68 -23.99
CA GLN A 95 4.81 -1.98 -24.58
C GLN A 95 3.87 -2.38 -25.71
N ALA A 96 2.56 -2.20 -25.52
CA ALA A 96 1.56 -2.51 -26.54
C ALA A 96 1.74 -1.62 -27.78
N LYS A 97 1.91 -0.31 -27.58
CA LYS A 97 2.18 0.65 -28.68
C LYS A 97 3.50 0.35 -29.38
N TYR A 98 4.57 0.08 -28.64
CA TYR A 98 5.86 -0.31 -29.20
C TYR A 98 5.74 -1.54 -30.10
N SER A 99 5.06 -2.59 -29.62
CA SER A 99 4.88 -3.83 -30.37
C SER A 99 4.07 -3.61 -31.64
N TYR A 100 2.99 -2.84 -31.55
CA TYR A 100 2.14 -2.49 -32.68
C TYR A 100 2.92 -1.73 -33.77
N TYR A 101 3.56 -0.61 -33.43
CA TYR A 101 4.28 0.20 -34.41
C TYR A 101 5.51 -0.52 -34.97
N LYS A 102 6.15 -1.39 -34.17
CA LYS A 102 7.25 -2.23 -34.65
C LYS A 102 6.77 -3.23 -35.70
N GLN A 103 5.62 -3.87 -35.49
CA GLN A 103 5.02 -4.75 -36.49
C GLN A 103 4.65 -4.00 -37.76
N GLN A 104 4.03 -2.82 -37.65
CA GLN A 104 3.74 -1.98 -38.81
C GLN A 104 5.03 -1.60 -39.56
N TYR A 105 6.11 -1.30 -38.86
CA TYR A 105 7.40 -0.98 -39.47
C TYR A 105 7.97 -2.16 -40.25
N ILE A 106 7.98 -3.35 -39.64
CA ILE A 106 8.46 -4.59 -40.28
C ILE A 106 7.62 -4.90 -41.52
N ASN A 107 6.31 -4.91 -41.40
CA ASN A 107 5.39 -5.32 -42.47
C ASN A 107 5.42 -4.38 -43.68
N ASN A 108 5.66 -3.08 -43.48
CA ASN A 108 5.61 -2.10 -44.56
C ASN A 108 7.00 -1.73 -45.11
N PHE A 109 8.06 -1.74 -44.29
CA PHE A 109 9.36 -1.19 -44.67
C PHE A 109 10.53 -2.20 -44.60
N GLN A 110 10.35 -3.38 -43.98
CA GLN A 110 11.34 -4.47 -44.02
C GLN A 110 10.94 -5.54 -45.05
N VAL A 111 10.62 -5.09 -46.25
CA VAL A 111 10.22 -5.94 -47.39
C VAL A 111 11.21 -5.74 -48.55
N THR A 112 11.26 -6.67 -49.50
CA THR A 112 12.25 -6.69 -50.61
C THR A 112 12.28 -5.39 -51.43
N SER A 113 11.13 -4.72 -51.56
CA SER A 113 11.01 -3.42 -52.24
C SER A 113 10.14 -2.48 -51.40
N PRO A 114 10.73 -1.74 -50.43
CA PRO A 114 9.96 -0.90 -49.52
C PRO A 114 9.43 0.36 -50.22
N PRO A 115 8.17 0.76 -49.97
CA PRO A 115 7.62 2.00 -50.50
C PRO A 115 8.20 3.22 -49.75
N SER A 116 8.12 4.41 -50.37
CA SER A 116 8.51 5.68 -49.72
C SER A 116 7.58 6.05 -48.54
N SER A 117 6.32 5.61 -48.61
CA SER A 117 5.29 5.84 -47.61
C SER A 117 4.34 4.64 -47.51
N ALA A 118 3.76 4.44 -46.33
CA ALA A 118 2.80 3.38 -46.06
C ALA A 118 1.57 3.93 -45.35
N LYS A 119 0.39 3.37 -45.65
CA LYS A 119 -0.86 3.73 -44.98
C LYS A 119 -1.07 2.79 -43.80
N ILE A 120 -1.07 3.34 -42.58
CA ILE A 120 -1.32 2.57 -41.36
C ILE A 120 -2.47 3.18 -40.57
N THR A 121 -3.18 2.35 -39.82
CA THR A 121 -4.08 2.82 -38.76
C THR A 121 -3.25 3.16 -37.52
N LEU A 122 -3.62 4.21 -36.78
CA LEU A 122 -2.94 4.54 -35.53
C LEU A 122 -3.39 3.61 -34.40
N TYR A 123 -2.51 3.37 -33.43
CA TYR A 123 -2.85 2.54 -32.28
C TYR A 123 -4.03 3.12 -31.51
N GLY A 124 -5.11 2.34 -31.37
CA GLY A 124 -6.31 2.74 -30.65
C GLY A 124 -7.29 3.60 -31.46
N ASP A 125 -7.09 3.76 -32.77
CA ASP A 125 -8.08 4.40 -33.63
C ASP A 125 -9.20 3.42 -34.00
N GLU A 126 -10.37 3.60 -33.38
CA GLU A 126 -11.57 2.78 -33.61
C GLU A 126 -12.27 3.10 -34.93
N SER A 127 -12.00 4.28 -35.52
CA SER A 127 -12.58 4.67 -36.81
C SER A 127 -11.86 4.01 -38.00
N GLY A 128 -10.71 3.36 -37.75
CA GLY A 128 -9.93 2.70 -38.80
C GLY A 128 -9.29 3.67 -39.79
N THR A 129 -9.16 4.95 -39.44
CA THR A 129 -8.65 5.97 -40.36
C THR A 129 -7.19 5.69 -40.66
N GLN A 130 -6.88 5.48 -41.94
CA GLN A 130 -5.51 5.26 -42.37
C GLN A 130 -4.78 6.59 -42.54
N ARG A 131 -3.56 6.65 -42.03
CA ARG A 131 -2.66 7.77 -42.22
C ARG A 131 -1.43 7.34 -42.98
N GLU A 132 -1.04 8.17 -43.93
CA GLU A 132 0.20 7.98 -44.65
C GLU A 132 1.37 8.38 -43.77
N VAL A 133 2.29 7.45 -43.58
CA VAL A 133 3.49 7.61 -42.75
C VAL A 133 4.71 7.13 -43.51
N THR A 134 5.81 7.84 -43.32
CA THR A 134 7.13 7.47 -43.85
C THR A 134 7.86 6.54 -42.88
N SER A 135 8.89 5.86 -43.38
CA SER A 135 9.74 4.98 -42.57
C SER A 135 10.37 5.70 -41.37
N SER A 136 10.79 6.96 -41.55
CA SER A 136 11.38 7.80 -40.50
C SER A 136 10.38 8.14 -39.39
N GLN A 137 9.14 8.51 -39.76
CA GLN A 137 8.08 8.81 -38.80
C GLN A 137 7.72 7.57 -37.98
N LEU A 138 7.58 6.42 -38.64
CA LEU A 138 7.24 5.18 -37.96
C LEU A 138 8.36 4.70 -37.03
N ASN A 139 9.63 4.84 -37.45
CA ASN A 139 10.78 4.55 -36.60
C ASN A 139 10.85 5.50 -35.39
N THR A 140 10.43 6.76 -35.54
CA THR A 140 10.32 7.71 -34.42
C THR A 140 9.29 7.24 -33.39
N PHE A 141 8.13 6.73 -33.83
CA PHE A 141 7.14 6.14 -32.91
C PHE A 141 7.71 4.92 -32.19
N VAL A 142 8.32 3.98 -32.91
CA VAL A 142 8.93 2.77 -32.31
C VAL A 142 9.96 3.15 -31.25
N ASN A 143 10.89 4.04 -31.58
CA ASN A 143 11.92 4.48 -30.64
C ASN A 143 11.37 5.26 -29.46
N GLY A 144 10.36 6.11 -29.68
CA GLY A 144 9.68 6.85 -28.62
C GLY A 144 9.04 5.93 -27.59
N TYR A 145 8.23 4.96 -28.03
CA TYR A 145 7.56 4.03 -27.11
C TYR A 145 8.53 3.07 -26.43
N ARG A 146 9.60 2.65 -27.13
CA ARG A 146 10.69 1.88 -26.53
C ARG A 146 11.35 2.66 -25.39
N ARG A 147 11.77 3.90 -25.65
CA ARG A 147 12.42 4.76 -24.66
C ARG A 147 11.53 5.03 -23.46
N ASN A 148 10.24 5.27 -23.67
CA ASN A 148 9.29 5.53 -22.58
C ASN A 148 9.06 4.30 -21.69
N ARG A 149 8.97 3.10 -22.30
CA ARG A 149 8.88 1.84 -21.56
C ARG A 149 10.16 1.59 -20.75
N ASP A 150 11.31 1.73 -21.39
CA ASP A 150 12.62 1.52 -20.76
C ASP A 150 12.85 2.52 -19.62
N GLY A 151 12.44 3.78 -19.80
CA GLY A 151 12.43 4.80 -18.75
C GLY A 151 11.48 4.48 -17.59
N SER A 152 10.35 3.85 -17.88
CA SER A 152 9.38 3.44 -16.84
C SER A 152 9.92 2.28 -15.99
N TYR A 153 10.64 1.32 -16.59
CA TYR A 153 11.37 0.29 -15.82
C TYR A 153 12.42 0.90 -14.89
N LEU A 154 13.20 1.87 -15.39
CA LEU A 154 14.17 2.60 -14.58
C LEU A 154 13.49 3.35 -13.43
N PHE A 155 12.35 3.99 -13.70
CA PHE A 155 11.57 4.68 -12.68
C PHE A 155 11.10 3.72 -11.57
N ILE A 156 10.58 2.54 -11.92
CA ILE A 156 10.22 1.51 -10.93
C ILE A 156 11.42 1.13 -10.07
N ALA A 157 12.60 0.94 -10.66
CA ALA A 157 13.79 0.59 -9.91
C ALA A 157 14.17 1.70 -8.91
N VAL A 158 14.15 2.97 -9.34
CA VAL A 158 14.43 4.12 -8.47
C VAL A 158 13.42 4.21 -7.33
N VAL A 159 12.12 4.10 -7.62
CA VAL A 159 11.06 4.14 -6.60
C VAL A 159 11.17 2.98 -5.64
N TRP A 160 11.55 1.79 -6.12
CA TRP A 160 11.73 0.63 -5.26
C TRP A 160 12.91 0.82 -4.29
N VAL A 161 14.05 1.33 -4.77
CA VAL A 161 15.18 1.67 -3.89
C VAL A 161 14.78 2.73 -2.86
N ALA A 162 14.07 3.78 -3.28
CA ALA A 162 13.57 4.80 -2.36
C ALA A 162 12.62 4.21 -1.30
N ASN A 163 11.78 3.24 -1.67
CA ASN A 163 10.89 2.54 -0.73
C ASN A 163 11.66 1.76 0.33
N ILE A 164 12.76 1.09 -0.05
CA ILE A 164 13.63 0.38 0.88
C ILE A 164 14.26 1.35 1.88
N ILE A 165 14.75 2.50 1.40
CA ILE A 165 15.36 3.54 2.24
C ILE A 165 14.31 4.12 3.21
N ASP A 166 13.12 4.49 2.74
CA ASP A 166 12.04 5.02 3.60
C ASP A 166 11.65 4.03 4.71
N ALA A 167 11.54 2.75 4.37
CA ALA A 167 11.24 1.70 5.35
C ALA A 167 12.37 1.53 6.39
N ASN A 168 13.63 1.61 5.96
CA ASN A 168 14.78 1.50 6.85
C ASN A 168 14.88 2.69 7.82
N VAL A 169 14.80 3.91 7.28
CA VAL A 169 14.85 5.15 8.09
C VAL A 169 13.68 5.18 9.07
N THR A 170 12.47 4.86 8.60
CA THR A 170 11.29 4.75 9.47
C THR A 170 11.50 3.76 10.60
N ALA A 171 12.06 2.59 10.31
CA ALA A 171 12.26 1.56 11.33
C ALA A 171 13.27 2.02 12.37
N HIS A 172 14.36 2.69 11.96
CA HIS A 172 15.31 3.30 12.88
C HIS A 172 14.67 4.38 13.76
N LEU A 173 13.87 5.28 13.18
CA LEU A 173 13.14 6.31 13.92
C LEU A 173 12.19 5.73 14.98
N LYS A 174 11.55 4.59 14.71
CA LYS A 174 10.67 3.93 15.67
C LYS A 174 11.39 3.20 16.80
N THR A 175 12.69 2.93 16.64
CA THR A 175 13.52 2.33 17.70
C THR A 175 14.18 3.37 18.60
N PHE A 176 14.16 4.65 18.23
CA PHE A 176 14.59 5.71 19.13
C PHE A 176 13.59 5.84 20.28
N ASP A 177 14.16 6.10 21.46
CA ASP A 177 13.39 6.22 22.69
C ASP A 177 12.59 7.53 22.66
N LEU A 178 11.28 7.41 22.41
CA LEU A 178 10.32 8.52 22.42
C LEU A 178 9.53 8.51 23.74
N THR A 179 10.16 8.09 24.84
CA THR A 179 9.51 8.00 26.16
C THR A 179 9.42 9.37 26.85
N ASP A 180 9.10 10.42 26.09
CA ASP A 180 8.52 11.61 26.70
C ASP A 180 7.09 11.23 27.08
N ASP A 181 6.89 10.89 28.36
CA ASP A 181 5.58 10.61 28.95
C ASP A 181 4.80 11.93 29.04
N ILE A 182 4.35 12.44 27.89
CA ILE A 182 3.51 13.64 27.77
C ILE A 182 2.10 13.22 28.23
N SER A 183 1.97 13.05 29.53
CA SER A 183 0.72 12.71 30.19
C SER A 183 -0.09 13.99 30.37
N PHE A 184 -1.18 14.12 29.61
CA PHE A 184 -2.15 15.20 29.78
C PHE A 184 -2.99 14.93 31.04
N LYS A 185 -2.72 15.68 32.12
CA LYS A 185 -3.46 15.56 33.38
C LYS A 185 -4.52 16.64 33.47
N ILE A 186 -5.78 16.23 33.42
CA ILE A 186 -6.94 17.09 33.70
C ILE A 186 -7.34 16.88 35.15
N GLN A 187 -7.26 17.93 35.97
CA GLN A 187 -7.72 17.89 37.35
C GLN A 187 -8.90 18.86 37.51
N PRO A 188 -10.13 18.37 37.75
CA PRO A 188 -11.24 19.26 38.11
C PRO A 188 -10.94 19.90 39.47
N THR A 189 -11.13 21.21 39.58
CA THR A 189 -10.92 21.95 40.83
C THR A 189 -12.18 22.69 41.22
N LEU A 190 -12.56 22.58 42.48
CA LEU A 190 -13.63 23.38 43.07
C LEU A 190 -12.95 24.46 43.90
N ILE A 191 -13.06 25.71 43.45
CA ILE A 191 -12.59 26.87 44.21
C ILE A 191 -13.82 27.45 44.88
N SER A 192 -13.94 27.23 46.18
CA SER A 192 -14.96 27.85 47.02
C SER A 192 -14.32 29.01 47.79
N PRO A 193 -14.37 30.26 47.29
CA PRO A 193 -14.04 31.40 48.11
C PRO A 193 -15.12 31.53 49.19
N ASP A 194 -14.68 31.81 50.42
CA ASP A 194 -15.41 31.67 51.70
C ASP A 194 -16.76 32.43 51.78
N MET A 195 -17.13 33.22 50.76
CA MET A 195 -18.28 34.13 50.79
C MET A 195 -19.01 34.32 49.45
N MET A 196 -18.92 33.40 48.46
CA MET A 196 -19.79 33.45 47.26
C MET A 196 -19.85 32.13 46.47
N ASN A 197 -20.93 31.93 45.69
CA ASN A 197 -21.30 30.75 44.89
C ASN A 197 -20.12 29.93 44.33
N ALA A 198 -20.24 28.59 44.38
CA ALA A 198 -19.21 27.67 43.90
C ALA A 198 -18.84 27.93 42.43
N VAL A 199 -17.55 28.17 42.17
CA VAL A 199 -17.01 28.36 40.83
C VAL A 199 -16.36 27.05 40.38
N TYR A 200 -16.89 26.47 39.30
CA TYR A 200 -16.34 25.28 38.67
C TYR A 200 -15.15 25.66 37.79
N GLY A 201 -14.00 25.06 38.04
CA GLY A 201 -12.79 25.24 37.22
C GLY A 201 -12.15 23.91 36.85
N ALA A 202 -11.34 23.92 35.78
CA ALA A 202 -10.49 22.80 35.41
C ALA A 202 -9.05 23.27 35.33
N LYS A 203 -8.14 22.56 35.99
CA LYS A 203 -6.69 22.75 35.84
C LYS A 203 -6.17 21.80 34.77
N LEU A 204 -5.56 22.37 33.74
CA LEU A 204 -4.83 21.63 32.72
C LEU A 204 -3.34 21.73 33.05
N THR A 205 -2.67 20.60 33.20
CA THR A 205 -1.22 20.58 33.42
C THR A 205 -0.57 19.57 32.48
N PHE A 206 0.38 20.06 31.69
CA PHE A 206 1.31 19.24 30.94
C PHE A 206 2.50 18.93 31.83
N ALA A 207 2.72 17.64 32.13
CA ALA A 207 3.90 17.18 32.83
C ALA A 207 4.90 16.67 31.80
N PHE A 208 6.11 17.22 31.85
CA PHE A 208 7.27 16.73 31.10
C PHE A 208 8.21 16.11 32.15
N LYS A 209 8.72 14.90 31.91
CA LYS A 209 9.65 14.23 32.83
C LYS A 209 11.01 14.05 32.16
#